data_AF-A0A1Q9NPF8-F1
#
_entry.id   AF-A0A1Q9NPF8-F1
#
_cell.length_a   1.000
_cell.length_b   1.000
_cell.length_c   1.000
_cell.angle_alpha   90.00
_cell.angle_beta   90.00
_cell.angle_gamma   90.00
#
_symmetry.space_group_name_H-M   'P 1'
#
loop_
_entity.id
_entity.type
_entity.pdbx_description
1 polymer ?
#
loop_
_entity_poly.entity_id
_entity_poly.type
_entity_poly.pdbx_seq_one_letter_code
_entity_poly.pdbx_strand_id
1 'polypeptide(L)'
;MCRLLMIKATNPKNKIDSNHYLKLFSKMAKTSIEYQGDGWGVAWREENDWKLYKSENPIWEETFEQINNTDFLLAHVRSAFNNSGSDVESTMPFKKENKLFIFNGEIRGVKIRSTGKSGAEKLFNFILRLDNGNLYNSLQRTSKILEKQSNYIRANNFIIIDKNQAYIHNYFNENPDYFTIFKKQDKNVLTVCSEQLDSSPKWEKIQNKTIEVFKC
;
A
#
# COMPACT_ATOMS: atom_id res chain seq x y z
N MET A 1 3.18 -8.34 9.83
CA MET A 1 3.38 -7.71 8.49
C MET A 1 2.01 -7.40 7.90
N CYS A 2 1.92 -6.37 7.07
CA CYS A 2 0.65 -5.73 6.73
C CYS A 2 0.01 -6.31 5.46
N ARG A 3 -1.19 -5.84 5.10
CA ARG A 3 -1.78 -6.07 3.77
C ARG A 3 -2.11 -4.75 3.07
N LEU A 4 -1.98 -4.76 1.75
CA LEU A 4 -2.12 -3.60 0.88
C LEU A 4 -3.30 -3.80 -0.09
N LEU A 5 -4.02 -2.73 -0.40
CA LEU A 5 -5.07 -2.70 -1.40
C LEU A 5 -5.00 -1.41 -2.22
N MET A 6 -5.11 -1.54 -3.53
CA MET A 6 -5.34 -0.44 -4.45
C MET A 6 -6.44 -0.86 -5.43
N ILE A 7 -7.50 -0.06 -5.52
CA ILE A 7 -8.54 -0.22 -6.54
C ILE A 7 -8.62 1.07 -7.32
N LYS A 8 -8.61 0.96 -8.65
CA LYS A 8 -8.75 2.11 -9.54
C LYS A 8 -9.72 1.79 -10.67
N ALA A 9 -10.64 2.70 -10.95
CA ALA A 9 -11.41 2.67 -12.19
C ALA A 9 -10.51 2.94 -13.40
N THR A 10 -10.68 2.18 -14.49
CA THR A 10 -9.92 2.41 -15.73
C THR A 10 -10.27 3.76 -16.36
N ASN A 11 -11.52 4.21 -16.18
CA ASN A 11 -12.01 5.54 -16.54
C ASN A 11 -12.34 6.34 -15.27
N PRO A 12 -11.71 7.50 -15.02
CA PRO A 12 -11.97 8.35 -13.85
C PRO A 12 -13.43 8.83 -13.69
N LYS A 13 -14.22 8.79 -14.76
CA LYS A 13 -15.66 9.11 -14.71
C LYS A 13 -16.49 8.00 -14.05
N ASN A 14 -15.96 6.79 -13.96
CA ASN A 14 -16.64 5.66 -13.34
C ASN A 14 -16.33 5.64 -11.84
N LYS A 15 -17.33 5.30 -11.04
CA LYS A 15 -17.16 5.07 -9.61
C LYS A 15 -17.23 3.57 -9.33
N ILE A 16 -16.28 3.10 -8.52
CA ILE A 16 -16.27 1.77 -7.92
C ILE A 16 -17.09 1.81 -6.63
N ASP A 17 -17.66 0.67 -6.28
CA ASP A 17 -18.28 0.45 -4.97
C ASP A 17 -17.17 0.26 -3.93
N SER A 18 -16.82 1.34 -3.22
CA SER A 18 -15.78 1.32 -2.18
C SER A 18 -16.11 0.32 -1.07
N ASN A 19 -17.38 0.26 -0.69
CA ASN A 19 -17.89 -0.61 0.36
C ASN A 19 -17.68 -2.09 0.01
N HIS A 20 -17.98 -2.48 -1.23
CA HIS A 20 -17.76 -3.84 -1.72
C HIS A 20 -16.29 -4.27 -1.58
N TYR A 21 -15.36 -3.47 -2.06
CA TYR A 21 -13.93 -3.80 -2.01
C TYR A 21 -13.37 -3.79 -0.60
N LEU A 22 -13.78 -2.85 0.25
CA LEU A 22 -13.37 -2.81 1.65
C LEU A 22 -13.90 -4.01 2.44
N LYS A 23 -15.10 -4.51 2.15
CA LYS A 23 -15.63 -5.76 2.75
C LYS A 23 -14.80 -6.99 2.35
N LEU A 24 -14.41 -7.10 1.07
CA LEU A 24 -13.53 -8.18 0.61
C LEU A 24 -12.15 -8.11 1.29
N PHE A 25 -11.57 -6.91 1.35
CA PHE A 25 -10.28 -6.68 1.98
C PHE A 25 -10.32 -6.93 3.49
N SER A 26 -11.41 -6.54 4.14
CA SER A 26 -11.67 -6.81 5.56
C SER A 26 -11.76 -8.30 5.87
N LYS A 27 -12.46 -9.07 5.04
CA LYS A 27 -12.51 -10.54 5.16
C LYS A 27 -11.12 -11.16 5.01
N MET A 28 -10.35 -10.73 4.01
CA MET A 28 -8.98 -11.20 3.80
C MET A 28 -8.09 -10.88 5.01
N ALA A 29 -8.16 -9.65 5.53
CA ALA A 29 -7.40 -9.24 6.71
C ALA A 29 -7.71 -10.11 7.94
N LYS A 30 -8.98 -10.43 8.16
CA LYS A 30 -9.43 -11.27 9.28
C LYS A 30 -8.92 -12.72 9.19
N THR A 31 -8.76 -13.24 7.97
CA THR A 31 -8.31 -14.61 7.72
C THR A 31 -6.82 -14.71 7.36
N SER A 32 -6.09 -13.60 7.41
CA SER A 32 -4.67 -13.56 7.10
C SER A 32 -3.87 -14.39 8.10
N ILE A 33 -2.83 -15.08 7.61
CA ILE A 33 -1.94 -15.90 8.45
C ILE A 33 -1.22 -15.08 9.54
N GLU A 34 -0.91 -13.82 9.24
CA GLU A 34 -0.42 -12.86 10.24
C GLU A 34 -1.58 -11.96 10.67
N TYR A 35 -1.69 -11.69 11.98
CA TYR A 35 -2.74 -10.84 12.56
C TYR A 35 -2.69 -9.41 11.98
N GLN A 36 -3.85 -8.90 11.54
CA GLN A 36 -4.01 -7.60 10.87
C GLN A 36 -4.91 -6.62 11.65
N GLY A 37 -5.02 -6.78 12.97
CA GLY A 37 -5.99 -6.04 13.78
C GLY A 37 -5.44 -4.84 14.52
N ASP A 38 -4.22 -4.38 14.19
CA ASP A 38 -3.57 -3.25 14.89
C ASP A 38 -3.93 -1.88 14.25
N GLY A 39 -5.10 -1.82 13.61
CA GLY A 39 -5.59 -0.66 12.89
C GLY A 39 -5.58 -0.80 11.37
N TRP A 40 -6.23 0.15 10.72
CA TRP A 40 -6.32 0.24 9.27
C TRP A 40 -6.51 1.67 8.82
N GLY A 41 -6.22 1.92 7.55
CA GLY A 41 -6.51 3.21 6.95
C GLY A 41 -6.84 3.06 5.48
N VAL A 42 -7.47 4.11 4.97
CA VAL A 42 -7.92 4.19 3.59
C VAL A 42 -7.84 5.63 3.12
N ALA A 43 -7.46 5.79 1.86
CA ALA A 43 -7.60 7.01 1.11
C ALA A 43 -8.52 6.77 -0.09
N TRP A 44 -9.40 7.72 -0.37
CA TRP A 44 -10.23 7.70 -1.57
C TRP A 44 -10.23 9.06 -2.26
N ARG A 45 -10.40 9.05 -3.58
CA ARG A 45 -10.46 10.28 -4.38
C ARG A 45 -11.87 10.86 -4.36
N GLU A 46 -11.98 12.12 -3.99
CA GLU A 46 -13.21 12.89 -3.93
C GLU A 46 -12.91 14.32 -4.39
N GLU A 47 -13.66 14.83 -5.38
CA GLU A 47 -13.49 16.20 -5.91
C GLU A 47 -12.04 16.56 -6.33
N ASN A 48 -11.28 15.58 -6.82
CA ASN A 48 -9.86 15.68 -7.20
C ASN A 48 -8.86 15.83 -6.04
N ASP A 49 -9.28 15.63 -4.79
CA ASP A 49 -8.39 15.48 -3.64
C ASP A 49 -8.54 14.10 -2.99
N TRP A 50 -7.60 13.77 -2.12
CA TRP A 50 -7.60 12.56 -1.31
C TRP A 50 -8.19 12.84 0.07
N LYS A 51 -9.32 12.19 0.34
CA LYS A 51 -9.85 12.02 1.70
C LYS A 51 -9.15 10.85 2.37
N LEU A 52 -8.94 10.92 3.67
CA LEU A 52 -8.30 9.88 4.47
C LEU A 52 -9.18 9.53 5.66
N TYR A 53 -9.25 8.25 5.97
CA TYR A 53 -9.78 7.71 7.21
C TYR A 53 -8.78 6.72 7.80
N LYS A 54 -8.61 6.73 9.11
CA LYS A 54 -7.73 5.82 9.86
C LYS A 54 -8.42 5.42 11.16
N SER A 55 -8.20 4.18 11.56
CA SER A 55 -8.68 3.64 12.83
C SER A 55 -7.60 2.75 13.44
N GLU A 56 -7.60 2.67 14.77
CA GLU A 56 -6.81 1.69 15.53
C GLU A 56 -7.58 0.38 15.71
N ASN A 57 -8.90 0.38 15.46
CA ASN A 57 -9.70 -0.84 15.51
C ASN A 57 -9.39 -1.73 14.30
N PRO A 58 -9.58 -3.05 14.42
CA PRO A 58 -9.52 -3.93 13.26
C PRO A 58 -10.57 -3.56 12.19
N ILE A 59 -10.18 -3.64 10.91
CA ILE A 59 -11.07 -3.33 9.77
C ILE A 59 -12.34 -4.20 9.72
N TRP A 60 -12.35 -5.37 10.37
CA TRP A 60 -13.50 -6.29 10.41
C TRP A 60 -14.51 -5.99 11.51
N GLU A 61 -14.26 -4.96 12.33
CA GLU A 61 -15.16 -4.47 13.37
C GLU A 61 -15.82 -3.14 12.98
N GLU A 62 -15.47 -2.60 11.81
CA GLU A 62 -15.84 -1.25 11.37
C GLU A 62 -16.88 -1.27 10.25
N THR A 63 -17.57 -0.13 10.09
CA THR A 63 -18.42 0.14 8.93
C THR A 63 -17.73 1.09 7.96
N PHE A 64 -18.18 1.09 6.70
CA PHE A 64 -17.59 1.92 5.63
C PHE A 64 -18.60 2.90 5.04
N GLU A 65 -19.63 3.26 5.80
CA GLU A 65 -20.72 4.15 5.34
C GLU A 65 -20.23 5.56 5.05
N GLN A 66 -19.20 6.01 5.76
CA GLN A 66 -18.51 7.29 5.56
C GLN A 66 -17.63 7.34 4.31
N ILE A 67 -17.41 6.20 3.63
CA ILE A 67 -16.48 6.09 2.50
C ILE A 67 -17.29 6.06 1.21
N ASN A 68 -17.24 7.19 0.50
CA ASN A 68 -17.94 7.36 -0.75
C ASN A 68 -17.44 6.43 -1.85
N ASN A 69 -18.32 6.11 -2.79
CA ASN A 69 -17.93 5.50 -4.06
C ASN A 69 -16.95 6.45 -4.78
N THR A 70 -15.80 5.91 -5.14
CA THR A 70 -14.68 6.67 -5.69
C THR A 70 -14.26 6.10 -7.03
N ASP A 71 -13.39 6.77 -7.76
CA ASP A 71 -12.69 6.19 -8.90
C ASP A 71 -11.29 5.67 -8.51
N PHE A 72 -10.83 5.97 -7.29
CA PHE A 72 -9.56 5.48 -6.77
C PHE A 72 -9.62 5.29 -5.24
N LEU A 73 -9.35 4.07 -4.79
CA LEU A 73 -9.23 3.66 -3.40
C LEU A 73 -7.83 3.09 -3.10
N LEU A 74 -7.20 3.48 -2.00
CA LEU A 74 -5.95 2.91 -1.49
C LEU A 74 -6.13 2.58 -0.01
N ALA A 75 -6.03 1.31 0.38
CA ALA A 75 -6.22 0.87 1.76
C ALA A 75 -5.06 0.02 2.27
N HIS A 76 -4.90 0.02 3.59
CA HIS A 76 -3.86 -0.70 4.30
C HIS A 76 -4.39 -1.18 5.65
N VAL A 77 -4.15 -2.46 5.97
CA VAL A 77 -4.39 -3.01 7.32
C VAL A 77 -3.06 -3.27 8.00
N ARG A 78 -2.97 -2.95 9.29
CA ARG A 78 -1.74 -2.92 10.05
C ARG A 78 -1.58 -4.16 10.90
N SER A 79 -0.35 -4.65 10.91
CA SER A 79 0.16 -5.62 11.87
C SER A 79 1.36 -4.97 12.56
N ALA A 80 1.20 -4.58 13.82
CA ALA A 80 2.20 -3.85 14.58
C ALA A 80 3.39 -4.75 14.88
N PHE A 81 4.53 -4.44 14.27
CA PHE A 81 5.77 -5.13 14.55
C PHE A 81 6.32 -4.69 15.93
N ASN A 82 6.63 -5.65 16.81
CA ASN A 82 7.29 -5.45 18.11
C ASN A 82 6.64 -4.42 19.08
N ASN A 83 5.31 -4.33 19.14
CA ASN A 83 4.58 -3.42 20.07
C ASN A 83 5.04 -1.95 20.00
N SER A 84 5.60 -1.50 18.87
CA SER A 84 5.99 -0.10 18.69
C SER A 84 4.73 0.74 18.50
N GLY A 85 4.11 1.16 19.61
CA GLY A 85 3.09 2.21 19.70
C GLY A 85 1.86 2.06 18.78
N SER A 86 0.71 1.78 19.36
CA SER A 86 -0.62 1.91 18.74
C SER A 86 -0.99 3.41 18.63
N ASP A 87 -0.29 4.16 17.79
CA ASP A 87 -0.69 5.52 17.42
C ASP A 87 -1.29 5.47 16.01
N VAL A 88 -2.54 5.93 15.89
CA VAL A 88 -3.27 6.13 14.62
C VAL A 88 -2.45 6.91 13.59
N GLU A 89 -1.57 7.81 14.02
CA GLU A 89 -0.68 8.57 13.13
C GLU A 89 0.32 7.66 12.39
N SER A 90 0.65 6.52 12.97
CA SER A 90 1.51 5.50 12.34
C SER A 90 0.74 4.59 11.39
N THR A 91 -0.60 4.66 11.37
CA THR A 91 -1.44 3.90 10.46
C THR A 91 -1.40 4.52 9.06
N MET A 92 -1.16 3.69 8.05
CA MET A 92 -1.08 4.10 6.65
C MET A 92 -2.47 4.04 5.99
N PRO A 93 -2.75 4.83 4.94
CA PRO A 93 -1.80 5.60 4.12
C PRO A 93 -1.16 6.83 4.78
N PHE A 94 0.10 7.10 4.45
CA PHE A 94 0.73 8.41 4.68
C PHE A 94 0.44 9.34 3.51
N LYS A 95 0.03 10.58 3.79
CA LYS A 95 -0.15 11.65 2.80
C LYS A 95 0.91 12.73 3.00
N LYS A 96 1.64 13.08 1.95
CA LYS A 96 2.50 14.29 1.90
C LYS A 96 2.30 14.97 0.56
N GLU A 97 1.90 16.23 0.59
CA GLU A 97 1.48 16.96 -0.61
C GLU A 97 0.40 16.16 -1.37
N ASN A 98 0.64 15.88 -2.65
CA ASN A 98 -0.23 15.10 -3.52
C ASN A 98 0.18 13.62 -3.62
N LYS A 99 1.00 13.12 -2.69
CA LYS A 99 1.49 11.74 -2.69
C LYS A 99 0.90 10.94 -1.54
N LEU A 100 0.49 9.71 -1.86
CA LEU A 100 0.06 8.72 -0.88
C LEU A 100 1.02 7.55 -0.85
N PHE A 101 1.23 6.97 0.33
CA PHE A 101 2.16 5.85 0.52
C PHE A 101 1.61 4.82 1.50
N ILE A 102 1.64 3.54 1.10
CA ILE A 102 1.40 2.38 1.95
C ILE A 102 2.55 1.38 1.77
N PHE A 103 2.91 0.66 2.84
CA PHE A 103 4.07 -0.22 2.87
C PHE A 103 3.77 -1.52 3.62
N ASN A 104 4.31 -2.63 3.10
CA ASN A 104 4.34 -3.93 3.76
C ASN A 104 5.75 -4.51 3.65
N GLY A 105 6.39 -4.75 4.79
CA GLY A 105 7.67 -5.43 4.81
C GLY A 105 8.49 -5.10 6.04
N GLU A 106 9.75 -5.48 5.95
CA GLU A 106 10.70 -5.33 7.04
C GLU A 106 12.11 -5.18 6.50
N ILE A 107 12.75 -4.10 6.92
CA ILE A 107 14.09 -3.73 6.51
C ILE A 107 14.90 -3.48 7.79
N ARG A 108 15.95 -4.28 8.02
CA ARG A 108 16.75 -4.25 9.25
C ARG A 108 18.15 -3.70 8.99
N GLY A 109 18.70 -3.02 9.99
CA GLY A 109 20.06 -2.48 9.93
C GLY A 109 20.24 -1.43 8.82
N VAL A 110 19.23 -0.59 8.60
CA VAL A 110 19.27 0.48 7.60
C VAL A 110 20.27 1.56 8.05
N LYS A 111 21.33 1.77 7.28
CA LYS A 111 22.41 2.74 7.57
C LYS A 111 22.13 4.14 7.01
N ILE A 112 20.96 4.33 6.41
CA ILE A 112 20.51 5.59 5.81
C ILE A 112 19.86 6.46 6.88
N ARG A 113 20.32 7.70 7.01
CA ARG A 113 19.65 8.70 7.85
C ARG A 113 18.38 9.20 7.17
N SER A 114 17.22 8.99 7.80
CA SER A 114 15.92 9.51 7.37
C SER A 114 15.08 9.93 8.58
N THR A 115 14.20 10.92 8.39
CA THR A 115 13.27 11.43 9.39
C THR A 115 11.96 10.62 9.38
N GLY A 116 11.25 10.56 10.49
CA GLY A 116 9.96 9.85 10.60
C GLY A 116 9.86 9.05 11.90
N LYS A 117 8.63 8.83 12.38
CA LYS A 117 8.35 8.09 13.62
C LYS A 117 8.48 6.58 13.41
N SER A 118 8.01 6.07 12.27
CA SER A 118 8.06 4.63 11.92
C SER A 118 9.06 4.33 10.80
N GLY A 119 9.42 3.05 10.64
CA GLY A 119 10.26 2.60 9.52
C GLY A 119 9.64 2.89 8.16
N ALA A 120 8.31 2.72 8.03
CA ALA A 120 7.57 3.02 6.82
C ALA A 120 7.56 4.53 6.51
N GLU A 121 7.39 5.39 7.52
CA GLU A 121 7.43 6.83 7.32
C GLU A 121 8.85 7.31 6.95
N LYS A 122 9.87 6.72 7.60
CA LYS A 122 11.29 6.96 7.24
C LYS A 122 11.58 6.58 5.80
N LEU A 123 11.04 5.47 5.32
CA LEU A 123 11.17 5.06 3.92
C LEU A 123 10.46 6.06 2.99
N PHE A 124 9.22 6.46 3.31
CA PHE A 124 8.50 7.44 2.49
C PHE A 124 9.25 8.77 2.40
N ASN A 125 9.73 9.29 3.53
CA ASN A 125 10.52 10.53 3.57
C ASN A 125 11.83 10.41 2.80
N PHE A 126 12.45 9.24 2.80
CA PHE A 126 13.65 8.99 2.02
C PHE A 126 13.37 9.01 0.51
N ILE A 127 12.26 8.39 0.08
CA ILE A 127 11.79 8.44 -1.32
C ILE A 127 11.56 9.88 -1.74
N LEU A 128 10.82 10.66 -0.94
CA LEU A 128 10.52 12.06 -1.25
C LEU A 128 11.78 12.92 -1.33
N ARG A 129 12.78 12.68 -0.48
CA ARG A 129 14.07 13.38 -0.55
C ARG A 129 14.85 13.09 -1.84
N LEU A 130 14.67 11.90 -2.41
CA LEU A 130 15.30 11.52 -3.68
C LEU A 130 14.46 11.91 -4.89
N ASP A 131 13.20 12.28 -4.71
CA ASP A 131 12.32 12.69 -5.79
C ASP A 131 12.72 14.07 -6.32
N ASN A 132 13.15 14.10 -7.58
CA ASN A 132 13.55 15.29 -8.30
C ASN A 132 12.63 15.58 -9.50
N GLY A 133 11.38 15.10 -9.45
CA GLY A 133 10.41 15.21 -10.53
C GLY A 133 10.32 13.99 -11.45
N ASN A 134 11.15 12.97 -11.21
CA ASN A 134 11.04 11.66 -11.86
C ASN A 134 10.95 10.55 -10.80
N LEU A 135 9.73 10.32 -10.32
CA LEU A 135 9.49 9.40 -9.22
C LEU A 135 9.92 7.96 -9.56
N TYR A 136 9.70 7.48 -10.80
CA TYR A 136 10.14 6.14 -11.21
C TYR A 136 11.66 5.95 -10.99
N ASN A 137 12.48 6.88 -11.46
CA ASN A 137 13.93 6.83 -11.29
C ASN A 137 14.32 6.94 -9.81
N SER A 138 13.63 7.77 -9.04
CA SER A 138 13.85 7.91 -7.60
C SER A 138 13.52 6.63 -6.84
N LEU A 139 12.48 5.89 -7.24
CA LEU A 139 12.15 4.58 -6.67
C LEU A 139 13.19 3.52 -7.03
N GLN A 140 13.66 3.47 -8.29
CA GLN A 140 14.76 2.58 -8.68
C GLN A 140 16.03 2.87 -7.88
N ARG A 141 16.36 4.15 -7.69
CA ARG A 141 17.51 4.58 -6.87
C ARG A 141 17.32 4.20 -5.40
N THR A 142 16.12 4.40 -4.87
CA THR A 142 15.77 4.03 -3.49
C THR A 142 15.99 2.54 -3.27
N SER A 143 15.47 1.69 -4.16
CA SER A 143 15.62 0.23 -4.09
C SER A 143 17.09 -0.19 -4.07
N LYS A 144 17.90 0.31 -5.03
CA LYS A 144 19.35 0.05 -5.08
C LYS A 144 20.11 0.51 -3.82
N ILE A 145 19.72 1.64 -3.23
CA ILE A 145 20.36 2.14 -2.02
C ILE A 145 19.97 1.25 -0.83
N LEU A 146 18.70 0.88 -0.68
CA LEU A 146 18.24 0.02 0.40
C LEU A 146 18.94 -1.35 0.36
N GLU A 147 19.06 -1.97 -0.81
CA GLU A 147 19.79 -3.23 -0.97
C GLU A 147 21.24 -3.12 -0.48
N LYS A 148 21.93 -2.01 -0.77
CA LYS A 148 23.33 -1.80 -0.39
C LYS A 148 23.52 -1.35 1.06
N GLN A 149 22.55 -0.64 1.62
CA GLN A 149 22.66 0.07 2.89
C GLN A 149 21.77 -0.52 3.99
N SER A 150 21.28 -1.74 3.79
CA SER A 150 20.54 -2.50 4.80
C SER A 150 21.27 -3.80 5.08
N ASN A 151 21.29 -4.24 6.33
CA ASN A 151 21.88 -5.54 6.66
C ASN A 151 20.99 -6.70 6.20
N TYR A 152 19.67 -6.48 6.17
CA TYR A 152 18.71 -7.50 5.79
C TYR A 152 17.40 -6.86 5.31
N ILE A 153 16.82 -7.43 4.26
CA ILE A 153 15.51 -7.05 3.72
C ILE A 153 14.68 -8.32 3.65
N ARG A 154 13.63 -8.40 4.46
CA ARG A 154 12.63 -9.48 4.35
C ARG A 154 11.75 -9.24 3.14
N ALA A 155 11.11 -8.07 3.14
CA ALA A 155 10.30 -7.53 2.07
C ALA A 155 10.34 -6.00 2.09
N ASN A 156 10.11 -5.39 0.93
CA ASN A 156 10.03 -3.96 0.72
C ASN A 156 8.89 -3.65 -0.24
N ASN A 157 7.69 -4.14 0.06
CA ASN A 157 6.54 -3.92 -0.79
C ASN A 157 5.91 -2.58 -0.47
N PHE A 158 5.66 -1.75 -1.47
CA PHE A 158 4.92 -0.51 -1.26
C PHE A 158 4.14 -0.10 -2.49
N ILE A 159 3.11 0.70 -2.24
CA ILE A 159 2.40 1.44 -3.28
C ILE A 159 2.58 2.92 -2.97
N ILE A 160 3.08 3.66 -3.94
CA ILE A 160 3.12 5.12 -3.91
C ILE A 160 2.26 5.66 -5.04
N ILE A 161 1.39 6.60 -4.73
CA ILE A 161 0.57 7.31 -5.70
C ILE A 161 1.09 8.72 -5.81
N ASP A 162 1.28 9.21 -7.03
CA ASP A 162 1.41 10.62 -7.35
C ASP A 162 0.19 11.11 -8.15
N LYS A 163 0.22 12.36 -8.63
CA LYS A 163 -0.90 12.97 -9.35
C LYS A 163 -1.37 12.16 -10.57
N ASN A 164 -0.45 11.48 -11.25
CA ASN A 164 -0.69 10.89 -12.56
C ASN A 164 -0.46 9.38 -12.59
N GLN A 165 0.22 8.81 -11.60
CA GLN A 165 0.71 7.44 -11.62
C GLN A 165 0.67 6.79 -10.24
N ALA A 166 0.41 5.48 -10.26
CA ALA A 166 0.57 4.59 -9.12
C ALA A 166 1.75 3.66 -9.41
N TYR A 167 2.68 3.57 -8.47
CA TYR A 167 3.88 2.75 -8.57
C TYR A 167 3.84 1.66 -7.52
N ILE A 168 3.96 0.42 -7.98
CA ILE A 168 3.87 -0.76 -7.14
C ILE A 168 5.26 -1.38 -7.14
N HIS A 169 5.96 -1.25 -6.01
CA HIS A 169 7.24 -1.91 -5.81
C HIS A 169 6.99 -3.25 -5.13
N ASN A 170 7.38 -4.34 -5.79
CA ASN A 170 7.27 -5.70 -5.27
C ASN A 170 8.67 -6.26 -5.10
N TYR A 171 9.11 -6.43 -3.85
CA TYR A 171 10.44 -6.91 -3.49
C TYR A 171 10.37 -7.74 -2.22
N PHE A 172 10.82 -8.98 -2.29
CA PHE A 172 10.98 -9.85 -1.13
C PHE A 172 12.12 -10.85 -1.35
N ASN A 173 12.74 -11.28 -0.26
CA ASN A 173 13.79 -12.31 -0.27
C ASN A 173 13.31 -13.66 0.29
N GLU A 174 12.15 -13.69 0.95
CA GLU A 174 11.57 -14.88 1.58
C GLU A 174 10.03 -14.80 1.56
N ASN A 175 9.36 -15.88 1.97
CA ASN A 175 7.90 -16.01 2.05
C ASN A 175 7.14 -15.48 0.81
N PRO A 176 7.42 -16.02 -0.40
CA PRO A 176 6.77 -15.59 -1.64
C PRO A 176 5.25 -15.65 -1.56
N ASP A 177 4.69 -16.66 -0.89
CA ASP A 177 3.24 -16.83 -0.74
C ASP A 177 2.59 -15.68 0.06
N TYR A 178 3.36 -15.06 0.96
CA TYR A 178 2.88 -13.95 1.77
C TYR A 178 3.12 -12.59 1.10
N PHE A 179 4.29 -12.39 0.50
CA PHE A 179 4.71 -11.08 -0.01
C PHE A 179 4.46 -10.87 -1.50
N THR A 180 4.02 -11.87 -2.27
CA THR A 180 3.65 -11.60 -3.65
C THR A 180 2.46 -10.63 -3.71
N ILE A 181 2.63 -9.51 -4.43
CA ILE A 181 1.49 -8.66 -4.79
C ILE A 181 0.83 -9.24 -6.04
N PHE A 182 -0.50 -9.25 -6.05
CA PHE A 182 -1.31 -9.66 -7.18
C PHE A 182 -1.98 -8.46 -7.83
N LYS A 183 -2.18 -8.53 -9.14
CA LYS A 183 -2.98 -7.58 -9.90
C LYS A 183 -4.08 -8.30 -10.66
N LYS A 184 -5.20 -7.63 -10.86
CA LYS A 184 -6.29 -8.07 -11.73
C LYS A 184 -6.82 -6.89 -12.50
N GLN A 185 -6.87 -7.02 -13.83
CA GLN A 185 -7.44 -6.03 -14.72
C GLN A 185 -8.75 -6.56 -15.30
N ASP A 186 -9.86 -5.98 -14.86
CA ASP A 186 -11.17 -6.14 -15.49
C ASP A 186 -11.45 -4.94 -16.42
N LYS A 187 -12.53 -5.00 -17.22
CA LYS A 187 -12.85 -3.96 -18.22
C LYS A 187 -12.85 -2.54 -17.62
N ASN A 188 -13.35 -2.42 -16.38
CA ASN A 188 -13.59 -1.12 -15.75
C ASN A 188 -12.73 -0.87 -14.52
N VAL A 189 -12.00 -1.86 -14.01
CA VAL A 189 -11.31 -1.78 -12.72
C VAL A 189 -9.95 -2.47 -12.77
N LEU A 190 -8.93 -1.76 -12.30
CA LEU A 190 -7.64 -2.31 -11.91
C LEU A 190 -7.65 -2.55 -10.40
N THR A 191 -7.36 -3.78 -9.99
CA THR A 191 -7.14 -4.14 -8.60
C THR A 191 -5.68 -4.56 -8.41
N VAL A 192 -5.03 -4.06 -7.37
CA VAL A 192 -3.74 -4.54 -6.87
C VAL A 192 -3.89 -4.83 -5.39
N CYS A 193 -3.53 -6.03 -4.95
CA CYS A 193 -3.72 -6.44 -3.56
C CYS A 193 -2.65 -7.45 -3.13
N SER A 194 -2.40 -7.53 -1.82
CA SER A 194 -1.52 -8.55 -1.23
C SER A 194 -2.03 -9.99 -1.38
N GLU A 195 -3.33 -10.17 -1.63
CA GLU A 195 -3.94 -11.48 -1.88
C GLU A 195 -5.03 -11.36 -2.95
N GLN A 196 -5.39 -12.48 -3.58
CA GLN A 196 -6.52 -12.51 -4.50
C GLN A 196 -7.83 -12.36 -3.72
N LEU A 197 -8.66 -11.37 -4.09
CA LEU A 197 -9.91 -11.08 -3.39
C LEU A 197 -11.08 -12.00 -3.80
N ASP A 198 -10.91 -12.73 -4.91
CA ASP A 198 -11.87 -13.68 -5.45
C ASP A 198 -11.16 -14.77 -6.26
N SER A 199 -11.92 -15.78 -6.71
CA SER A 199 -11.41 -16.92 -7.48
C SER A 199 -11.26 -16.65 -8.98
N SER A 200 -11.25 -15.38 -9.42
CA SER A 200 -11.12 -15.05 -10.84
C SER A 200 -9.81 -15.57 -11.43
N PRO A 201 -9.81 -16.18 -12.63
CA PRO A 201 -8.58 -16.64 -13.27
C PRO A 201 -7.71 -15.49 -13.81
N LYS A 202 -8.19 -14.24 -13.74
CA LYS A 202 -7.50 -13.05 -14.25
C LYS A 202 -6.47 -12.46 -13.27
N TRP A 203 -6.32 -13.05 -12.09
CA TRP A 203 -5.29 -12.62 -11.16
C TRP A 203 -3.91 -13.02 -11.67
N GLU A 204 -3.03 -12.02 -11.75
CA GLU A 204 -1.64 -12.17 -12.13
C GLU A 204 -0.75 -11.79 -10.95
N LYS A 205 0.39 -12.48 -10.82
CA LYS A 205 1.43 -12.10 -9.86
C LYS A 205 2.23 -10.95 -10.45
N ILE A 206 2.45 -9.89 -9.67
CA ILE A 206 3.48 -8.91 -9.98
C ILE A 206 4.83 -9.58 -9.74
N GLN A 207 5.77 -9.42 -10.67
CA GLN A 207 7.07 -10.07 -10.58
C GLN A 207 7.88 -9.53 -9.39
N ASN A 208 8.65 -10.39 -8.74
CA ASN A 208 9.53 -9.96 -7.67
C ASN A 208 10.66 -9.09 -8.23
N LYS A 209 11.16 -8.14 -7.43
CA LYS A 209 12.20 -7.16 -7.78
C LYS A 209 11.82 -6.25 -8.95
N THR A 210 10.55 -5.88 -9.03
CA THR A 210 10.06 -4.96 -10.07
C THR A 210 9.33 -3.75 -9.49
N ILE A 211 9.24 -2.71 -10.33
CA ILE A 211 8.34 -1.59 -10.13
C ILE A 211 7.38 -1.60 -11.32
N GLU A 212 6.11 -1.86 -11.07
CA GLU A 212 5.05 -1.66 -12.05
C GLU A 212 4.44 -0.27 -11.90
N VAL A 213 4.02 0.32 -13.02
CA VAL A 213 3.47 1.68 -13.09
C VAL A 213 2.12 1.67 -13.79
N PHE A 214 1.10 2.25 -13.17
CA PHE A 214 -0.22 2.41 -13.73
C PHE A 214 -0.61 3.89 -13.78
N LYS A 215 -1.30 4.32 -14.84
CA LYS A 215 -1.79 5.71 -14.95
C LYS A 215 -3.03 5.93 -14.06
N CYS A 216 -3.08 7.07 -13.38
CA CYS A 216 -4.13 7.53 -12.46
C CYS A 216 -5.23 8.36 -13.13
#